data_AF-A0A5M6CL58-F1
#
_entry.id   AF-A0A5M6CL58-F1
#
_cell.length_a   1.000
_cell.length_b   1.000
_cell.length_c   1.000
_cell.angle_alpha   90.00
_cell.angle_beta   90.00
_cell.angle_gamma   90.00
#
_symmetry.space_group_name_H-M   'P 1'
#
loop_
_entity.id
_entity.type
_entity.pdbx_description
1 polymer ?
#
loop_
_entity_poly.entity_id
_entity_poly.type
_entity_poly.pdbx_seq_one_letter_code
_entity_poly.pdbx_strand_id
1 'polypeptide(L)' 'MENNPKQEGFKITNWDASSKKLKEQFSQLTDADLKFEAGKENELLNRIETRINKKRSEVIDMINKHQK' A
#
# COMPACT_ATOMS: atom_id res chain seq x y z
N MET A 1 -2.91 27.88 -1.49
CA MET A 1 -2.26 26.87 -2.34
C MET A 1 -2.35 25.53 -1.63
N GLU A 2 -3.52 24.91 -1.62
CA GLU A 2 -3.68 23.53 -1.14
C GLU A 2 -3.64 22.63 -2.36
N ASN A 3 -2.41 22.29 -2.78
CA ASN A 3 -2.21 21.19 -3.71
C ASN A 3 -2.57 19.91 -2.95
N ASN A 4 -3.84 19.56 -2.92
CA ASN A 4 -4.30 18.21 -2.64
C ASN A 4 -4.42 17.50 -4.00
N PRO A 5 -3.33 16.92 -4.55
CA PRO A 5 -3.46 16.10 -5.73
C PRO A 5 -4.33 14.91 -5.31
N LYS A 6 -5.56 14.91 -5.80
CA LYS A 6 -6.43 13.73 -5.88
C LYS A 6 -5.52 12.56 -6.22
N GLN A 7 -5.26 11.71 -5.24
CA GLN A 7 -4.33 10.60 -5.42
C GLN A 7 -4.92 9.75 -6.53
N GLU A 8 -4.26 9.80 -7.68
CA GLU A 8 -4.64 9.12 -8.91
C GLU A 8 -5.06 7.70 -8.56
N GLY A 9 -6.24 7.28 -9.03
CA GLY A 9 -6.95 6.09 -8.57
C GLY A 9 -6.06 4.86 -8.45
N PHE A 10 -5.46 4.70 -7.27
CA PHE A 10 -4.60 3.57 -6.99
C PHE A 10 -5.52 2.37 -6.81
N LYS A 11 -5.48 1.48 -7.80
CA LYS A 11 -6.31 0.29 -7.83
C LYS A 11 -5.42 -0.90 -7.58
N ILE A 12 -5.71 -1.62 -6.51
CA ILE A 12 -4.98 -2.84 -6.21
C ILE A 12 -5.65 -3.98 -6.95
N THR A 13 -4.95 -4.53 -7.92
CA THR A 13 -5.43 -5.63 -8.77
C THR A 13 -4.95 -6.96 -8.24
N ASN A 14 -3.67 -7.05 -7.83
CA ASN A 14 -3.06 -8.27 -7.30
C ASN A 14 -2.40 -8.01 -5.93
N TRP A 15 -3.24 -7.84 -4.91
CA TRP A 15 -2.79 -7.56 -3.55
C TRP A 15 -2.02 -8.71 -2.91
N ASP A 16 -2.42 -9.97 -3.16
CA ASP A 16 -1.84 -11.13 -2.48
C ASP A 16 -0.33 -11.26 -2.75
N ALA A 17 0.09 -11.04 -4.00
CA ALA A 17 1.51 -11.04 -4.37
C ALA A 17 2.26 -9.83 -3.78
N SER A 18 1.67 -8.64 -3.89
CA SER A 18 2.27 -7.39 -3.39
C SER A 18 2.45 -7.43 -1.88
N SER A 19 1.46 -7.93 -1.15
CA SER A 19 1.46 -8.04 0.29
C SER A 19 2.50 -9.03 0.79
N LYS A 20 2.61 -10.21 0.15
CA LYS A 20 3.71 -11.15 0.43
C LYS A 20 5.06 -10.50 0.26
N LYS A 21 5.28 -9.78 -0.84
CA LYS A 21 6.56 -9.11 -1.09
C LYS A 21 6.86 -8.01 -0.09
N LEU A 22 5.86 -7.19 0.24
CA LEU A 22 5.94 -6.18 1.29
C LEU A 22 6.25 -6.82 2.64
N LYS A 23 5.61 -7.94 3.00
CA LYS A 23 5.89 -8.67 4.24
C LYS A 23 7.32 -9.20 4.29
N GLU A 24 7.81 -9.76 3.18
CA GLU A 24 9.19 -10.25 3.06
C GLU A 24 10.22 -9.12 3.18
N GLN A 25 9.92 -7.94 2.60
CA GLN A 25 10.79 -6.77 2.63
C GLN A 25 10.73 -6.05 3.99
N PHE A 26 9.56 -6.02 4.63
CA PHE A 26 9.29 -5.29 5.85
C PHE A 26 8.73 -6.24 6.91
N SER A 27 9.61 -6.78 7.76
CA SER A 27 9.24 -7.66 8.88
C SER A 27 8.31 -7.00 9.92
N GLN A 28 8.16 -5.67 9.87
CA GLN A 28 7.22 -4.91 10.70
C GLN A 28 5.78 -4.96 10.20
N LEU A 29 5.55 -5.34 8.94
CA LEU A 29 4.22 -5.52 8.39
C LEU A 29 3.71 -6.90 8.78
N THR A 30 2.56 -6.94 9.44
CA THR A 30 1.87 -8.19 9.79
C THR A 30 0.79 -8.52 8.77
N ASP A 31 0.35 -9.78 8.74
CA ASP A 31 -0.79 -10.19 7.90
C ASP A 31 -2.05 -9.37 8.19
N ALA A 32 -2.20 -8.86 9.43
CA ALA A 32 -3.31 -8.00 9.82
C ALA A 32 -3.20 -6.59 9.22
N ASP A 33 -1.99 -6.05 9.12
CA ASP A 33 -1.73 -4.74 8.49
C ASP A 33 -1.82 -4.84 6.96
N LEU A 34 -1.46 -6.00 6.43
CA LEU A 34 -1.54 -6.33 5.02
C LEU A 34 -2.92 -6.88 4.62
N LYS A 35 -3.93 -6.79 5.48
CA LYS A 35 -5.28 -7.24 5.12
C LYS A 35 -5.96 -6.18 4.27
N PHE A 36 -6.12 -6.46 2.98
CA PHE A 36 -6.83 -5.60 2.03
C PHE A 36 -8.25 -6.10 1.80
N GLU A 37 -9.18 -5.15 1.70
CA GLU A 37 -10.55 -5.36 1.25
C GLU A 37 -10.82 -4.43 0.07
N ALA A 38 -11.42 -4.95 -1.01
CA ALA A 38 -11.72 -4.16 -2.20
C ALA A 38 -12.60 -2.94 -1.84
N GLY A 39 -12.18 -1.74 -2.25
CA GLY A 39 -12.80 -0.48 -1.87
C GLY A 39 -12.18 0.20 -0.65
N LYS A 40 -11.24 -0.46 0.05
CA LYS A 40 -10.47 0.10 1.17
C LYS A 40 -8.99 0.33 0.84
N GLU A 41 -8.65 0.56 -0.43
CA GLU A 41 -7.27 0.83 -0.84
C GLU A 41 -6.63 1.97 -0.02
N ASN A 42 -7.41 3.04 0.22
CA ASN A 42 -6.94 4.20 0.98
C ASN A 42 -6.59 3.87 2.44
N GLU A 43 -7.39 3.04 3.10
CA GLU A 43 -7.14 2.64 4.50
C GLU A 43 -5.92 1.74 4.61
N LEU A 44 -5.81 0.76 3.69
CA LEU A 44 -4.67 -0.12 3.62
C LEU A 44 -3.37 0.66 3.41
N LEU A 45 -3.37 1.59 2.44
CA LEU A 45 -2.22 2.43 2.18
C LEU A 45 -1.81 3.25 3.41
N ASN A 46 -2.77 3.88 4.10
CA ASN A 46 -2.50 4.65 5.32
C ASN A 46 -1.91 3.77 6.44
N ARG A 47 -2.42 2.55 6.61
CA ARG A 47 -1.85 1.58 7.57
C ARG A 47 -0.41 1.25 7.23
N ILE A 48 -0.15 0.86 5.99
CA ILE A 48 1.18 0.45 5.56
C ILE A 48 2.14 1.62 5.68
N GLU A 49 1.76 2.80 5.18
CA GLU A 49 2.52 4.05 5.29
C GLU A 49 2.95 4.31 6.75
N THR A 50 1.99 4.27 7.68
CA THR A 50 2.23 4.51 9.10
C THR A 50 3.12 3.42 9.70
N ARG A 51 2.91 2.16 9.32
CA ARG A 51 3.68 1.01 9.83
C ARG A 51 5.13 1.07 9.39
N ILE A 52 5.40 1.31 8.11
CA ILE A 52 6.76 1.33 7.55
C ILE A 52 7.43 2.71 7.61
N ASN A 53 6.70 3.72 8.08
CA ASN A 53 7.14 5.12 8.15
C ASN A 53 7.72 5.63 6.80
N LYS A 54 7.12 5.18 5.69
CA LYS A 54 7.46 5.62 4.33
C LYS A 54 6.45 6.67 3.86
N LYS A 55 6.71 7.29 2.71
CA LYS A 55 5.73 8.14 2.03
C LYS A 55 4.71 7.28 1.29
N ARG A 56 3.46 7.72 1.23
CA ARG A 56 2.40 7.08 0.44
C ARG A 56 2.79 6.76 -0.99
N SER A 57 3.50 7.68 -1.66
CA SER A 57 3.97 7.47 -3.04
C SER A 57 4.93 6.30 -3.16
N GLU A 58 5.83 6.09 -2.20
CA GLU A 58 6.73 4.94 -2.17
C GLU A 58 5.94 3.65 -1.99
N VAL A 59 4.98 3.64 -1.06
CA VAL A 59 4.11 2.47 -0.82
C VAL A 59 3.35 2.10 -2.09
N ILE A 60 2.74 3.08 -2.75
CA ILE A 60 2.00 2.90 -4.00
C ILE A 60 2.93 2.36 -5.10
N ASP A 61 4.14 2.90 -5.25
CA ASP A 61 5.10 2.45 -6.26
C ASP A 61 5.53 1.01 -6.02
N MET A 62 5.81 0.64 -4.77
CA MET A 62 6.13 -0.75 -4.39
C MET A 62 4.98 -1.69 -4.75
N ILE A 63 3.74 -1.35 -4.40
CA ILE A 63 2.59 -2.19 -4.71
C ILE A 63 2.39 -2.28 -6.23
N ASN A 64 2.45 -1.15 -6.96
CA ASN A 64 2.38 -1.11 -8.42
C ASN A 64 3.46 -1.96 -9.11
N LYS A 65 4.66 -1.98 -8.55
CA LYS A 65 5.79 -2.78 -9.07
C LYS A 65 5.58 -4.28 -8.86
N HIS A 66 4.86 -4.69 -7.82
CA HIS A 66 4.66 -6.08 -7.45
C HIS A 66 3.31 -6.67 -7.88
N GLN A 67 2.34 -5.84 -8.26
CA GLN A 67 1.03 -6.28 -8.76
C GLN A 67 0.94 -6.45 -10.29
N LYS A 68 2.04 -6.18 -11.01
CA LYS A 68 2.14 -6.25 -12.47
C LYS A 68 2.41 -7.66 -12.98
#